data_AF-A0AAW7XBL7-F1
#
_entry.id   AF-A0AAW7XBL7-F1
#
_cell.length_a   1.000
_cell.length_b   1.000
_cell.length_c   1.000
_cell.angle_alpha   90.00
_cell.angle_beta   90.00
_cell.angle_gamma   90.00
#
_symmetry.space_group_name_H-M   'P 1'
#
loop_
_entity.id
_entity.type
_entity.pdbx_description
1 polymer ?
#
loop_
_entity_poly.entity_id
_entity_poly.type
_entity_poly.pdbx_seq_one_letter_code
_entity_poly.pdbx_strand_id
1 'polypeptide(L)'
;VTSKNPFKVDLTVSEKRYMESFVGPEVKKLDAIIKEVEGDKLRLPVLIKQYIKQNAKFVAYNVDHDFNDAIDALIFMRISDIPRSTIEPILKDVTIEN
;
A
#
# COMPACT_ATOMS: atom_id res chain seq x y z
N VAL A 1 -14.60 9.95 -8.82
CA VAL A 1 -15.50 8.94 -8.21
C VAL A 1 -15.28 9.01 -6.70
N THR A 2 -16.32 9.21 -5.91
CA THR A 2 -16.24 9.34 -4.45
C THR A 2 -17.17 8.32 -3.80
N SER A 3 -16.72 7.65 -2.73
CA SER A 3 -17.47 6.55 -2.08
C SER A 3 -18.80 7.05 -1.47
N LYS A 4 -19.86 6.24 -1.58
CA LYS A 4 -21.17 6.50 -0.96
C LYS A 4 -21.14 6.39 0.57
N ASN A 5 -20.26 5.55 1.11
CA ASN A 5 -20.00 5.40 2.54
C ASN A 5 -18.52 5.74 2.81
N PRO A 6 -18.17 7.02 2.91
CA PRO A 6 -16.80 7.41 3.24
C PRO A 6 -16.49 7.04 4.69
N PHE A 7 -15.35 6.40 4.91
CA PHE A 7 -14.86 6.11 6.26
C PHE A 7 -14.72 7.42 7.05
N LYS A 8 -15.40 7.50 8.20
CA LYS A 8 -15.31 8.65 9.10
C LYS A 8 -14.17 8.40 10.07
N VAL A 9 -13.05 9.07 9.82
CA VAL A 9 -11.88 9.02 10.68
C VAL A 9 -12.21 9.73 11.99
N ASP A 10 -12.24 8.99 13.10
CA ASP A 10 -12.35 9.55 14.45
C ASP A 10 -10.96 9.57 15.10
N LEU A 11 -10.18 10.61 14.80
CA LEU A 11 -8.86 10.83 15.38
C LEU A 11 -8.85 12.14 16.18
N THR A 12 -8.22 12.11 17.34
CA THR A 12 -7.89 13.32 18.09
C THR A 12 -6.91 14.21 17.31
N VAL A 13 -6.84 15.49 17.67
CA VAL A 13 -5.90 16.45 17.07
C VAL A 13 -4.45 15.97 17.21
N SER A 14 -4.11 15.36 18.34
CA SER A 14 -2.81 14.75 18.62
C SER A 14 -2.49 13.60 17.66
N GLU A 15 -3.42 12.67 17.47
CA GLU A 15 -3.22 11.51 16.59
C GLU A 15 -3.13 11.93 15.13
N LYS A 16 -3.95 12.89 14.70
CA LYS A 16 -3.88 13.45 13.35
C LYS A 16 -2.51 14.08 13.08
N ARG A 17 -2.00 14.90 14.00
CA ARG A 17 -0.67 15.53 13.88
C ARG A 17 0.45 14.50 13.89
N TYR A 18 0.33 13.46 14.72
CA TYR A 18 1.24 12.33 14.73
C TYR A 18 1.25 11.66 13.35
N MET A 19 0.09 11.28 12.79
CA MET A 19 -0.02 10.71 11.45
C MET A 19 0.57 11.60 10.36
N GLU A 20 0.30 12.91 10.40
CA GLU A 20 0.86 13.90 9.47
C GLU A 20 2.39 13.96 9.52
N SER A 21 3.01 13.77 10.70
CA SER A 21 4.47 13.74 10.85
C SER A 21 5.14 12.57 10.11
N PHE A 22 4.39 11.52 9.79
CA PHE A 22 4.87 10.38 9.01
C PHE A 22 4.57 10.46 7.53
N VAL A 23 3.87 11.52 7.06
CA VAL A 23 3.50 11.69 5.65
C VAL A 23 4.77 11.92 4.81
N GLY A 24 5.31 10.82 4.32
CA GLY A 24 6.33 10.76 3.29
C GLY A 24 6.11 9.50 2.45
N PRO A 25 6.59 9.45 1.20
CA PRO A 25 6.33 8.36 0.27
C PRO A 25 7.04 7.03 0.63
N GLU A 26 7.64 6.95 1.81
CA GLU A 26 8.53 5.85 2.18
C GLU A 26 7.76 4.70 2.83
N VAL A 27 7.67 3.58 2.11
CA VAL A 27 7.10 2.30 2.60
C VAL A 27 7.64 1.89 3.97
N LYS A 28 8.90 2.25 4.27
CA LYS A 28 9.54 1.97 5.56
C LYS A 28 8.85 2.69 6.73
N LYS A 29 8.40 3.93 6.53
CA LYS A 29 7.67 4.69 7.57
C LYS A 29 6.31 4.05 7.82
N LEU A 30 5.61 3.66 6.77
CA LEU A 30 4.31 2.97 6.89
C LEU A 30 4.46 1.61 7.60
N ASP A 31 5.49 0.82 7.27
CA ASP A 31 5.77 -0.44 7.95
C ASP A 31 6.14 -0.25 9.43
N ALA A 32 6.82 0.85 9.78
CA ALA A 32 7.15 1.20 11.16
C ALA A 32 5.91 1.60 11.97
N ILE A 33 4.99 2.39 11.41
CA ILE A 33 3.74 2.77 12.06
C ILE A 33 2.88 1.54 12.34
N ILE A 34 2.69 0.66 11.35
CA ILE A 34 1.91 -0.58 11.53
C ILE A 34 2.54 -1.42 12.63
N LYS A 35 3.88 -1.54 12.62
CA LYS A 35 4.61 -2.27 13.67
C LYS A 35 4.34 -1.70 15.07
N GLU A 36 4.33 -0.37 15.22
CA GLU A 36 4.10 0.31 16.49
C GLU A 36 2.65 0.09 16.97
N VAL A 37 1.67 0.27 16.09
CA VAL A 37 0.23 0.13 16.41
C VAL A 37 -0.13 -1.32 16.75
N GLU A 38 0.41 -2.28 16.01
CA GLU A 38 0.09 -3.70 16.15
C GLU A 38 0.95 -4.42 17.22
N GLY A 39 1.85 -3.70 17.88
CA GLY A 39 2.75 -4.27 18.90
C GLY A 39 3.68 -5.36 18.32
N ASP A 40 4.24 -5.11 17.14
CA ASP A 40 5.12 -6.02 16.38
C ASP A 40 4.50 -7.35 15.92
N LYS A 41 3.17 -7.51 16.08
CA LYS A 41 2.45 -8.73 15.65
C LYS A 41 2.20 -8.75 14.15
N LEU A 42 1.87 -7.60 13.58
CA LEU A 42 1.54 -7.44 12.17
C LEU A 42 2.45 -6.42 11.52
N ARG A 43 2.68 -6.63 10.22
CA ARG A 43 3.54 -5.83 9.35
C ARG A 43 2.87 -5.69 8.00
N LEU A 44 3.33 -4.74 7.19
CA LEU A 44 2.84 -4.63 5.81
C LEU A 44 3.09 -5.97 5.08
N PRO A 45 2.05 -6.55 4.45
CA PRO A 45 2.19 -7.75 3.64
C PRO A 45 3.25 -7.58 2.54
N VAL A 46 3.98 -8.66 2.26
CA VAL A 46 5.11 -8.63 1.31
C VAL A 46 4.70 -8.19 -0.10
N LEU A 47 3.52 -8.62 -0.56
CA LEU A 47 2.99 -8.27 -1.88
C LEU A 47 2.73 -6.77 -2.00
N ILE A 48 2.15 -6.15 -0.97
CA ILE A 48 1.93 -4.70 -0.96
C ILE A 48 3.27 -3.96 -1.03
N LYS A 49 4.27 -4.40 -0.26
CA LYS A 49 5.63 -3.83 -0.33
C LYS A 49 6.23 -3.95 -1.74
N GLN A 50 6.00 -5.08 -2.43
CA GLN A 50 6.46 -5.29 -3.80
C GLN A 50 5.77 -4.37 -4.80
N TYR A 51 4.45 -4.22 -4.73
CA TYR A 51 3.71 -3.32 -5.62
C TYR A 51 4.17 -1.87 -5.46
N ILE A 52 4.33 -1.38 -4.24
CA ILE A 52 4.80 0.01 -4.04
C ILE A 52 6.23 0.18 -4.58
N LYS A 53 7.12 -0.81 -4.40
CA LYS A 53 8.47 -0.78 -4.99
C LYS A 53 8.47 -0.73 -6.52
N GLN A 54 7.41 -1.23 -7.17
CA GLN A 54 7.21 -1.17 -8.62
C GLN A 54 6.47 0.11 -9.06
N ASN A 55 6.40 1.13 -8.20
CA ASN A 55 5.70 2.38 -8.44
C ASN A 55 4.18 2.23 -8.60
N ALA A 56 3.59 1.17 -8.03
CA ALA A 56 2.14 1.08 -7.91
C ALA A 56 1.60 2.12 -6.93
N LYS A 57 0.40 2.62 -7.20
CA LYS A 57 -0.27 3.66 -6.42
C LYS A 57 -1.61 3.15 -5.94
N PHE A 58 -1.92 3.43 -4.68
CA PHE A 58 -3.28 3.27 -4.17
C PHE A 58 -4.13 4.43 -4.67
N VAL A 59 -5.30 4.12 -5.23
CA VAL A 59 -6.19 5.09 -5.87
C VAL A 59 -7.49 5.25 -5.12
N ALA A 60 -7.98 4.19 -4.49
CA ALA A 60 -9.18 4.21 -3.68
C ALA A 60 -9.08 3.21 -2.53
N TYR A 61 -9.84 3.48 -1.47
CA TYR A 61 -9.98 2.61 -0.31
C TYR A 61 -11.46 2.56 0.08
N ASN A 62 -11.89 1.42 0.61
CA ASN A 62 -13.18 1.19 1.25
C ASN A 62 -13.02 0.21 2.41
N VAL A 63 -14.06 0.12 3.23
CA VAL A 63 -14.21 -0.92 4.25
C VAL A 63 -15.31 -1.85 3.77
N ASP A 64 -15.01 -3.14 3.74
CA ASP A 64 -15.97 -4.20 3.43
C ASP A 64 -16.53 -4.77 4.73
N HIS A 65 -17.73 -4.33 5.09
CA HIS A 65 -18.43 -4.77 6.30
C HIS A 65 -18.86 -6.24 6.24
N ASP A 66 -19.07 -6.79 5.04
CA ASP A 66 -19.48 -8.19 4.86
C ASP A 66 -18.28 -9.15 5.00
N PHE A 67 -17.06 -8.61 4.96
CA PHE A 67 -15.81 -9.34 5.13
C PHE A 67 -15.05 -8.92 6.40
N ASN A 68 -15.73 -8.93 7.55
CA ASN A 68 -15.17 -8.59 8.88
C ASN A 68 -14.50 -7.21 8.94
N ASP A 69 -15.15 -6.19 8.37
CA ASP A 69 -14.62 -4.81 8.31
C ASP A 69 -13.23 -4.72 7.66
N ALA A 70 -12.93 -5.60 6.70
CA ALA A 70 -11.66 -5.58 6.00
C ALA A 70 -11.46 -4.31 5.17
N ILE A 71 -10.22 -3.85 5.09
CA ILE A 71 -9.84 -2.76 4.20
C ILE A 71 -9.67 -3.32 2.80
N ASP A 72 -10.48 -2.83 1.86
CA ASP A 72 -10.33 -3.06 0.43
C ASP A 72 -9.69 -1.84 -0.22
N ALA A 73 -8.75 -2.09 -1.14
CA ALA A 73 -7.86 -1.08 -1.68
C ALA A 73 -7.62 -1.29 -3.17
N LEU A 74 -7.99 -0.29 -3.98
CA LEU A 74 -7.70 -0.30 -5.41
C LEU A 74 -6.28 0.18 -5.66
N ILE A 75 -5.44 -0.72 -6.19
CA ILE A 75 -4.06 -0.43 -6.58
C ILE A 75 -3.98 -0.34 -8.10
N PHE A 76 -3.32 0.71 -8.60
CA PHE A 76 -3.05 0.92 -10.02
C PHE A 76 -1.56 1.06 -10.29
N MET A 77 -1.08 0.44 -11.36
CA MET A 77 0.31 0.51 -11.78
C MET A 77 0.38 0.66 -13.30
N ARG A 78 1.24 1.55 -13.78
CA ARG A 78 1.55 1.64 -15.20
C ARG A 78 2.78 0.80 -15.50
N ILE A 79 2.70 -0.05 -16.52
CA ILE A 79 3.83 -0.89 -16.95
C ILE A 79 5.07 -0.05 -17.28
N SER A 80 4.88 1.14 -17.88
CA SER A 80 5.95 2.09 -18.20
C SER A 80 6.73 2.59 -16.99
N ASP A 81 6.12 2.54 -15.80
CA ASP A 81 6.68 3.11 -14.57
C ASP A 81 7.36 2.03 -13.72
N ILE A 82 7.29 0.76 -14.13
CA ILE A 82 7.94 -0.34 -13.42
C ILE A 82 9.47 -0.19 -13.57
N PRO A 83 10.25 -0.27 -12.48
CA PRO A 83 11.70 -0.21 -12.56
C PRO A 83 12.28 -1.28 -13.49
N ARG A 84 13.29 -0.91 -14.28
CA ARG A 84 13.99 -1.86 -15.18
C ARG A 84 14.54 -3.07 -14.45
N SER A 85 15.03 -2.88 -13.22
CA SER A 85 15.53 -3.98 -12.37
C SER A 85 14.49 -5.05 -12.08
N THR A 86 13.19 -4.73 -12.15
CA THR A 86 12.09 -5.70 -12.04
C THR A 86 11.79 -6.37 -13.38
N ILE A 87 11.90 -5.63 -14.49
CA ILE A 87 11.55 -6.14 -15.84
C ILE A 87 12.66 -7.01 -16.44
N GLU A 88 13.93 -6.65 -16.24
CA GLU A 88 15.08 -7.31 -16.88
C GLU A 88 15.18 -8.81 -16.60
N PRO A 89 14.97 -9.31 -15.36
CA PRO A 89 14.96 -10.75 -15.10
C PRO A 89 13.84 -11.47 -15.87
N ILE A 90 12.63 -10.89 -15.86
CA ILE A 90 11.45 -11.47 -16.53
C ILE A 90 11.69 -11.58 -18.03
N LEU A 91 12.27 -10.56 -18.66
CA LEU A 91 12.57 -10.59 -20.09
C LEU A 91 13.59 -11.65 -20.46
N LYS A 92 14.61 -11.87 -19.61
CA LYS A 92 15.62 -12.92 -19.85
C LYS A 92 14.99 -14.30 -19.82
N ASP A 93 14.13 -14.56 -18.84
CA ASP A 93 13.43 -15.84 -18.69
C ASP A 93 12.54 -16.12 -19.93
N VAL A 94 11.80 -15.12 -20.42
CA VAL A 94 10.96 -15.24 -21.63
C VAL A 94 11.78 -15.56 -22.88
N THR A 95 12.99 -15.00 -23.02
CA THR A 95 13.87 -15.30 -24.16
C THR A 95 14.55 -16.68 -24.08
N ILE A 96 14.62 -17.30 -22.91
CA ILE A 96 15.25 -18.62 -22.73
C ILE A 96 14.24 -19.76 -23.01
N GLU A 97 12.93 -19.50 -22.89
CA GLU A 97 11.87 -20.46 -23.19
C GLU A 97 11.50 -20.58 -24.69
N ASN A 98 12.13 -19.79 -25.57
CA ASN A 98 11.95 -19.82 -27.04
C ASN A 98 13.21 -20.26 -27.77
#